data_AF-A0A3A9GCR3-F1
#
_entry.id   AF-A0A3A9GCR3-F1
#
_cell.length_a   1.000
_cell.length_b   1.000
_cell.length_c   1.000
_cell.angle_alpha   90.00
_cell.angle_beta   90.00
_cell.angle_gamma   90.00
#
_symmetry.space_group_name_H-M   'P 1'
#
loop_
_entity.id
_entity.type
_entity.pdbx_description
1 polymer ?
#
loop_
_entity_poly.entity_id
_entity_poly.type
_entity_poly.pdbx_seq_one_letter_code
_entity_poly.pdbx_strand_id
1 'polypeptide(L)'
;MVTDYIAVDLEMTGLNPNRDRILEIGAVKVLGGEVKDTFSHLVNPKIPVSETVVKLTGISNEMAGLARDIDEVMQEFLAFAGEFTWVGHNVIYDYGFVKQWAVNHNIPLEKRAVDTLKIARKCLVFPEKKSLDSLCMFYHIEREERHRAYMDALAAHRLYEILKKEFYEGEKELFLPRELQYHGKKQTKATLSQKNYLKELSEYHKITIDIPIEELTRSEASRLADKIIRQHGKIPDALRHRNGNFHP
;
A
#
# COMPACT_ATOMS: atom_id res chain seq x y z
N MET A 1 22.95 -3.66 16.28
CA MET A 1 22.68 -2.73 15.16
C MET A 1 22.21 -3.52 13.97
N VAL A 2 21.16 -3.09 13.26
CA VAL A 2 20.75 -3.73 12.00
C VAL A 2 21.64 -3.18 10.89
N THR A 3 22.39 -4.04 10.21
CA THR A 3 23.25 -3.67 9.07
C THR A 3 22.79 -4.30 7.76
N ASP A 4 21.99 -5.37 7.88
CA ASP A 4 21.50 -6.16 6.78
C ASP A 4 19.97 -6.11 6.82
N TYR A 5 19.36 -5.48 5.83
CA TYR A 5 17.94 -5.16 5.83
C TYR A 5 17.39 -4.89 4.43
N ILE A 6 16.07 -4.80 4.35
CA ILE A 6 15.34 -4.32 3.18
C ILE A 6 14.78 -2.95 3.54
N ALA A 7 15.28 -1.89 2.91
CA ALA A 7 14.55 -0.62 2.99
C ALA A 7 13.38 -0.69 2.01
N VAL A 8 12.18 -0.33 2.46
CA VAL A 8 10.94 -0.51 1.69
C VAL A 8 10.06 0.73 1.79
N ASP A 9 9.38 1.03 0.69
CA ASP A 9 8.35 2.04 0.58
C ASP A 9 7.36 1.60 -0.51
N LEU A 10 6.09 1.99 -0.39
CA LEU A 10 5.02 1.69 -1.33
C LEU A 10 4.28 2.98 -1.73
N GLU A 11 3.88 3.04 -3.00
CA GLU A 11 2.85 3.99 -3.43
C GLU A 11 1.49 3.30 -3.48
N MET A 12 0.44 3.99 -3.03
CA MET A 12 -0.91 3.42 -2.94
C MET A 12 -1.98 4.40 -3.44
N THR A 13 -3.16 3.87 -3.78
CA THR A 13 -4.33 4.70 -4.13
C THR A 13 -4.94 5.45 -2.93
N GLY A 14 -4.45 5.19 -1.72
CA GLY A 14 -4.90 5.75 -0.45
C GLY A 14 -4.26 5.02 0.74
N LEU A 15 -4.63 5.37 1.98
CA LEU A 15 -3.90 4.94 3.19
C LEU A 15 -4.54 3.79 3.98
N ASN A 16 -5.60 3.17 3.47
CA ASN A 16 -6.30 2.09 4.19
C ASN A 16 -6.20 0.76 3.41
N PRO A 17 -5.41 -0.21 3.92
CA PRO A 17 -5.23 -1.50 3.26
C PRO A 17 -6.53 -2.29 3.01
N ASN A 18 -7.63 -1.96 3.71
CA ASN A 18 -8.92 -2.62 3.51
C ASN A 18 -9.71 -2.15 2.28
N ARG A 19 -9.31 -1.03 1.67
CA ARG A 19 -10.08 -0.38 0.58
C ARG A 19 -9.20 0.16 -0.54
N ASP A 20 -7.97 0.53 -0.22
CA ASP A 20 -7.01 1.13 -1.13
C ASP A 20 -6.07 0.04 -1.68
N ARG A 21 -5.37 0.31 -2.77
CA ARG A 21 -4.57 -0.69 -3.51
C ARG A 21 -3.17 -0.18 -3.76
N ILE A 22 -2.20 -1.10 -3.86
CA ILE A 22 -0.80 -0.80 -4.16
C ILE A 22 -0.68 -0.38 -5.64
N LEU A 23 0.14 0.64 -5.90
CA LEU A 23 0.49 1.16 -7.23
C LEU A 23 1.95 0.93 -7.58
N GLU A 24 2.84 0.94 -6.60
CA GLU A 24 4.26 0.71 -6.80
C GLU A 24 4.85 0.06 -5.55
N ILE A 25 5.78 -0.87 -5.74
CA ILE A 25 6.62 -1.44 -4.68
C ILE A 25 8.05 -1.03 -4.96
N GLY A 26 8.68 -0.36 -4.00
CA GLY A 26 10.08 0.02 -4.04
C GLY A 26 10.83 -0.56 -2.86
N ALA A 27 11.97 -1.19 -3.13
CA ALA A 27 12.82 -1.69 -2.08
C ALA A 27 14.31 -1.71 -2.46
N VAL A 28 15.16 -1.58 -1.46
CA VAL A 28 16.62 -1.74 -1.59
C VAL A 28 17.11 -2.76 -0.58
N LYS A 29 17.89 -3.72 -1.05
CA LYS A 29 18.57 -4.70 -0.22
C LYS A 29 19.92 -4.14 0.19
N VAL A 30 20.11 -4.02 1.49
CA VAL A 30 21.31 -3.46 2.10
C VAL A 30 22.00 -4.58 2.86
N LEU A 31 23.29 -4.81 2.59
CA LEU A 31 24.12 -5.76 3.32
C LEU A 31 25.38 -5.05 3.79
N GLY A 32 25.68 -5.12 5.09
CA GLY A 32 26.81 -4.42 5.69
C GLY A 32 26.69 -2.89 5.58
N GLY A 33 25.49 -2.33 5.50
CA GLY A 33 25.25 -0.90 5.29
C GLY A 33 25.36 -0.41 3.84
N GLU A 34 25.66 -1.30 2.90
CA GLU A 34 25.81 -0.96 1.47
C GLU A 34 24.66 -1.54 0.64
N VAL A 35 24.15 -0.77 -0.32
CA VAL A 35 23.13 -1.24 -1.28
C VAL A 35 23.74 -2.34 -2.15
N LYS A 36 23.08 -3.50 -2.21
CA LYS A 36 23.52 -4.67 -3.00
C LYS A 36 22.57 -5.03 -4.13
N ASP A 37 21.29 -4.73 -3.96
CA ASP A 37 20.25 -5.10 -4.91
C ASP A 37 19.03 -4.19 -4.75
N THR A 38 18.20 -4.11 -5.78
CA THR A 38 17.05 -3.18 -5.83
C THR A 38 15.84 -3.88 -6.42
N PHE A 39 14.65 -3.50 -5.94
CA PHE A 39 13.37 -3.97 -6.44
C PHE A 39 12.46 -2.77 -6.70
N SER A 40 11.94 -2.64 -7.92
CA SER A 40 11.06 -1.53 -8.29
C SER A 40 10.07 -1.97 -9.36
N HIS A 41 8.80 -2.05 -8.98
CA HIS A 41 7.74 -2.46 -9.90
C HIS A 41 6.45 -1.68 -9.67
N LEU A 42 5.88 -1.19 -10.77
CA LEU A 42 4.49 -0.75 -10.78
C LEU A 42 3.55 -1.95 -10.70
N VAL A 43 2.41 -1.73 -10.06
CA VAL A 43 1.35 -2.70 -9.86
C VAL A 43 0.05 -2.15 -10.43
N ASN A 44 -0.68 -2.98 -11.15
CA ASN A 44 -2.00 -2.63 -11.64
C ASN A 44 -3.04 -2.75 -10.52
N PRO A 45 -3.62 -1.63 -10.04
CA PRO A 45 -4.54 -1.66 -8.92
C PRO A 45 -5.93 -2.17 -9.35
N LYS A 46 -6.22 -2.36 -10.65
CA LYS A 46 -7.55 -2.72 -11.18
C LYS A 46 -8.68 -1.79 -10.74
N ILE A 47 -8.34 -0.54 -10.36
CA ILE A 47 -9.27 0.55 -10.06
C ILE A 47 -8.69 1.86 -10.62
N PRO A 48 -9.52 2.87 -10.89
CA PRO A 48 -9.02 4.19 -11.25
C PRO A 48 -8.16 4.82 -10.15
N VAL A 49 -7.05 5.41 -10.54
CA VAL A 49 -6.19 6.24 -9.71
C VAL A 49 -6.73 7.67 -9.73
N SER A 50 -7.02 8.22 -8.54
CA SER A 50 -7.55 9.58 -8.43
C SER A 50 -6.53 10.63 -8.87
N GLU A 51 -6.98 11.78 -9.40
CA GLU A 51 -6.07 12.86 -9.80
C GLU A 51 -5.15 13.33 -8.68
N THR A 52 -5.62 13.32 -7.42
CA THR A 52 -4.81 13.69 -6.27
C THR A 52 -3.62 12.75 -6.11
N VAL A 53 -3.83 11.44 -6.29
CA VAL A 53 -2.76 10.44 -6.23
C VAL A 53 -1.83 10.59 -7.44
N VAL A 54 -2.37 10.76 -8.65
CA VAL A 54 -1.55 10.99 -9.86
C VAL A 54 -0.67 12.24 -9.70
N LYS A 55 -1.21 13.33 -9.16
CA LYS A 55 -0.46 14.57 -8.89
C LYS A 55 0.62 14.38 -7.84
N LEU A 56 0.41 13.48 -6.89
CA LEU A 56 1.35 13.21 -5.81
C LEU A 56 2.49 12.30 -6.30
N THR A 57 2.16 11.18 -6.93
CA THR A 57 3.10 10.08 -7.24
C THR A 57 3.62 10.09 -8.68
N GLY A 58 2.96 10.84 -9.56
CA GLY A 58 3.23 10.82 -11.00
C GLY A 58 2.73 9.55 -11.72
N ILE A 59 2.17 8.57 -11.00
CA ILE A 59 1.69 7.31 -11.58
C ILE A 59 0.33 7.54 -12.23
N SER A 60 0.29 7.61 -13.57
CA SER A 60 -0.95 7.82 -14.32
C SER A 60 -1.82 6.56 -14.38
N ASN A 61 -3.10 6.72 -14.72
CA ASN A 61 -4.00 5.59 -14.99
C ASN A 61 -3.51 4.71 -16.16
N GLU A 62 -2.83 5.30 -17.14
CA GLU A 62 -2.24 4.55 -18.26
C GLU A 62 -1.08 3.67 -17.78
N MET A 63 -0.15 4.24 -17.00
CA MET A 63 0.97 3.52 -16.41
C MET A 63 0.48 2.37 -15.52
N ALA A 64 -0.45 2.68 -14.61
CA ALA A 64 -1.02 1.69 -13.69
C ALA A 64 -1.83 0.61 -14.44
N GLY A 65 -2.56 0.99 -15.49
CA GLY A 65 -3.35 0.05 -16.30
C GLY A 65 -2.50 -0.99 -17.05
N LEU A 66 -1.30 -0.62 -17.48
CA LEU A 66 -0.34 -1.49 -18.17
C LEU A 66 0.61 -2.24 -17.23
N ALA A 67 0.57 -1.95 -15.93
CA ALA A 67 1.45 -2.55 -14.94
C ALA A 67 1.13 -4.03 -14.65
N ARG A 68 2.06 -4.69 -13.95
CA ARG A 68 1.99 -6.11 -13.61
C ARG A 68 0.90 -6.42 -12.58
N ASP A 69 0.49 -7.68 -12.51
CA ASP A 69 -0.47 -8.12 -11.50
C ASP A 69 0.15 -8.10 -10.09
N ILE A 70 -0.68 -7.77 -9.09
CA ILE A 70 -0.22 -7.67 -7.70
C ILE A 70 0.31 -8.99 -7.15
N ASP A 71 -0.29 -10.13 -7.52
CA ASP A 71 0.09 -11.41 -6.94
C ASP A 71 1.47 -11.86 -7.42
N GLU A 72 1.79 -11.57 -8.68
CA GLU A 72 3.10 -11.80 -9.28
C GLU A 72 4.18 -10.94 -8.61
N VAL A 73 3.96 -9.61 -8.59
CA VAL A 73 4.94 -8.66 -8.03
C VAL A 73 5.16 -8.90 -6.53
N MET A 74 4.09 -9.22 -5.79
CA MET A 74 4.21 -9.42 -4.35
C MET A 74 4.94 -10.72 -4.00
N GLN A 75 4.76 -11.80 -4.77
CA GLN A 75 5.54 -13.03 -4.57
C GLN A 75 7.03 -12.77 -4.80
N GLU A 76 7.38 -12.05 -5.87
CA GLU A 76 8.76 -11.66 -6.15
C GLU A 76 9.33 -10.74 -5.08
N PHE A 77 8.56 -9.76 -4.61
CA PHE A 77 8.96 -8.87 -3.54
C PHE A 77 9.25 -9.64 -2.23
N LEU A 78 8.37 -10.56 -1.84
CA LEU A 78 8.58 -11.37 -0.63
C LEU A 78 9.80 -12.28 -0.76
N ALA A 79 10.05 -12.84 -1.94
CA ALA A 79 11.26 -13.62 -2.22
C ALA A 79 12.52 -12.73 -2.18
N PHE A 80 12.46 -11.53 -2.76
CA PHE A 80 13.53 -10.54 -2.71
C PHE A 80 13.84 -10.12 -1.28
N ALA A 81 12.79 -9.88 -0.48
CA ALA A 81 12.90 -9.40 0.88
C ALA A 81 13.37 -10.47 1.86
N GLY A 82 13.03 -11.74 1.61
CA GLY A 82 13.41 -12.86 2.47
C GLY A 82 13.11 -12.62 3.94
N GLU A 83 13.96 -13.13 4.83
CA GLU A 83 13.82 -12.96 6.30
C GLU A 83 14.50 -11.70 6.86
N PHE A 84 14.96 -10.81 5.98
CA PHE A 84 15.61 -9.58 6.42
C PHE A 84 14.65 -8.67 7.18
N THR A 85 15.21 -7.96 8.16
CA THR A 85 14.51 -6.86 8.84
C THR A 85 14.17 -5.78 7.83
N TRP A 86 13.03 -5.12 8.02
CA TRP A 86 12.65 -3.98 7.20
C TRP A 86 13.13 -2.66 7.79
N VAL A 87 13.47 -1.72 6.93
CA VAL A 87 13.72 -0.33 7.27
C VAL A 87 12.79 0.51 6.43
N GLY A 88 12.23 1.57 7.00
CA GLY A 88 11.40 2.48 6.23
C GLY A 88 11.07 3.72 7.04
N HIS A 89 10.31 4.61 6.44
CA HIS A 89 9.86 5.82 7.09
C HIS A 89 8.36 5.72 7.35
N ASN A 90 7.96 5.47 8.60
CA ASN A 90 6.58 5.12 8.95
C ASN A 90 6.11 3.77 8.36
N VAL A 91 7.05 2.81 8.28
CA VAL A 91 6.96 1.51 7.58
C VAL A 91 5.77 0.60 7.95
N ILE A 92 5.04 0.92 9.02
CA ILE A 92 3.84 0.18 9.42
C ILE A 92 2.72 0.32 8.38
N TYR A 93 2.67 1.44 7.64
CA TYR A 93 1.68 1.63 6.59
C TYR A 93 1.94 0.70 5.41
N ASP A 94 3.18 0.66 4.92
CA ASP A 94 3.65 -0.23 3.86
C ASP A 94 3.39 -1.69 4.23
N TYR A 95 3.83 -2.08 5.42
CA TYR A 95 3.59 -3.41 5.96
C TYR A 95 2.10 -3.74 6.05
N GLY A 96 1.24 -2.79 6.39
CA GLY A 96 -0.21 -3.02 6.45
C GLY A 96 -0.78 -3.51 5.11
N PHE A 97 -0.31 -2.97 3.99
CA PHE A 97 -0.73 -3.41 2.65
C PHE A 97 -0.18 -4.80 2.31
N VAL A 98 1.11 -5.04 2.56
CA VAL A 98 1.73 -6.35 2.31
C VAL A 98 1.10 -7.43 3.19
N LYS A 99 0.86 -7.13 4.47
CA LYS A 99 0.21 -8.04 5.43
C LYS A 99 -1.23 -8.31 5.02
N GLN A 100 -1.98 -7.32 4.56
CA GLN A 100 -3.35 -7.54 4.07
C GLN A 100 -3.37 -8.46 2.84
N TRP A 101 -2.44 -8.27 1.90
CA TRP A 101 -2.27 -9.19 0.77
C TRP A 101 -1.96 -10.61 1.26
N ALA A 102 -1.03 -10.77 2.20
CA ALA A 102 -0.66 -12.07 2.74
C ALA A 102 -1.84 -12.76 3.45
N VAL A 103 -2.63 -12.01 4.22
CA VAL A 103 -3.87 -12.50 4.86
C VAL A 103 -4.89 -12.99 3.83
N ASN A 104 -5.05 -12.28 2.71
CA ASN A 104 -5.96 -12.70 1.63
C ASN A 104 -5.52 -14.03 0.98
N HIS A 105 -4.21 -14.28 0.94
CA HIS A 105 -3.59 -15.49 0.40
C HIS A 105 -3.37 -16.61 1.41
N ASN A 106 -3.72 -16.41 2.69
CA ASN A 106 -3.37 -17.31 3.80
C ASN A 106 -1.85 -17.54 3.96
N ILE A 107 -1.04 -16.54 3.64
CA ILE A 107 0.41 -16.59 3.81
C ILE A 107 0.74 -16.00 5.19
N PRO A 108 1.45 -16.73 6.07
CA PRO A 108 1.98 -16.14 7.30
C PRO A 108 3.08 -15.15 6.93
N LEU A 109 2.99 -13.93 7.49
CA LEU A 109 3.97 -12.88 7.24
C LEU A 109 4.19 -12.12 8.53
N GLU A 110 5.22 -12.48 9.29
CA GLU A 110 5.66 -11.70 10.43
C GLU A 110 6.98 -11.04 10.09
N LYS A 111 7.04 -9.72 10.22
CA LYS A 111 8.26 -8.95 9.94
C LYS A 111 8.58 -8.06 11.13
N ARG A 112 9.88 -7.86 11.32
CA ARG A 112 10.41 -6.85 12.23
C ARG A 112 10.94 -5.69 11.42
N ALA A 113 10.85 -4.49 11.96
CA ALA A 113 11.39 -3.32 11.31
C ALA A 113 12.01 -2.30 12.26
N VAL A 114 12.84 -1.45 11.67
CA VAL A 114 13.30 -0.20 12.27
C VAL A 114 12.68 0.96 11.50
N ASP A 115 12.05 1.87 12.22
CA ASP A 115 11.27 2.97 11.64
C ASP A 115 12.00 4.30 11.84
N THR A 116 12.50 4.87 10.74
CA THR A 116 13.27 6.11 10.75
C THR A 116 12.47 7.32 11.25
N LEU A 117 11.15 7.32 11.08
CA LEU A 117 10.29 8.39 11.62
C LEU A 117 10.31 8.39 13.14
N LYS A 118 10.28 7.21 13.76
CA LYS A 118 10.31 7.07 15.22
C LYS A 118 11.66 7.54 15.79
N ILE A 119 12.75 7.17 15.13
CA ILE A 119 14.09 7.63 15.49
C ILE A 119 14.16 9.16 15.37
N ALA A 120 13.79 9.71 14.21
CA ALA A 120 13.84 11.15 13.96
C ALA A 120 12.99 11.97 14.95
N ARG A 121 11.78 11.51 15.29
CA ARG A 121 10.92 12.18 16.28
C ARG A 121 11.52 12.20 17.69
N LYS A 122 12.29 11.18 18.05
CA LYS A 122 12.89 11.05 19.37
C LYS A 122 14.20 11.82 19.48
N CYS A 123 15.05 11.74 18.46
CA CYS A 123 16.41 12.26 18.52
C CYS A 123 16.55 13.71 18.02
N LEU A 124 15.67 14.15 17.11
CA LEU A 124 15.85 15.43 16.42
C LEU A 124 14.91 16.51 16.94
N VAL A 125 15.47 17.66 17.31
CA VAL A 125 14.69 18.87 17.62
C VAL A 125 14.22 19.54 16.32
N PHE A 126 15.12 19.73 15.36
CA PHE A 126 14.81 20.28 14.03
C PHE A 126 15.03 19.24 12.93
N PRO A 127 14.34 19.33 11.79
CA PRO A 127 13.20 20.22 11.49
C PRO A 127 11.94 19.82 12.28
N GLU A 128 10.98 20.73 12.49
CA GLU A 128 9.75 20.40 13.25
C GLU A 128 8.97 19.26 12.59
N LYS A 129 8.78 19.33 11.27
CA LYS A 129 8.18 18.25 10.49
C LYS A 129 9.21 17.14 10.30
N LYS A 130 8.82 15.92 10.63
CA LYS A 130 9.67 14.72 10.48
C LYS A 130 9.28 13.85 9.29
N SER A 131 8.60 14.39 8.27
CA SER A 131 8.35 13.63 7.04
C SER A 131 9.66 13.29 6.35
N LEU A 132 9.66 12.23 5.54
CA LEU A 132 10.84 11.82 4.77
C LEU A 132 11.38 13.00 3.95
N ASP A 133 10.52 13.72 3.22
CA ASP A 133 10.86 14.94 2.49
C ASP A 133 11.59 15.99 3.34
N SER A 134 11.05 16.28 4.53
CA SER A 134 11.62 17.31 5.41
C SER A 134 12.99 16.89 5.93
N LEU A 135 13.16 15.60 6.22
CA LEU A 135 14.43 15.06 6.71
C LEU A 135 15.46 14.92 5.59
N CYS A 136 15.05 14.55 4.38
CA CYS A 136 15.93 14.55 3.22
C CYS A 136 16.46 15.94 2.93
N MET A 137 15.60 16.97 2.99
CA MET A 137 16.04 18.35 2.82
C MET A 137 17.01 18.78 3.93
N PHE A 138 16.72 18.44 5.19
CA PHE A 138 17.57 18.79 6.34
C PHE A 138 18.95 18.14 6.30
N TYR A 139 19.02 16.87 5.90
CA TYR A 139 20.27 16.11 5.81
C TYR A 139 20.94 16.16 4.44
N HIS A 140 20.41 16.96 3.51
CA HIS A 140 20.91 17.03 2.12
C HIS A 140 20.96 15.66 1.41
N ILE A 141 19.96 14.81 1.68
CA ILE A 141 19.80 13.53 0.98
C ILE A 141 19.16 13.82 -0.38
N GLU A 142 19.93 13.61 -1.44
CA GLU A 142 19.47 13.79 -2.82
C GLU A 142 18.39 12.76 -3.19
N ARG A 143 17.34 13.25 -3.84
CA ARG A 143 16.24 12.45 -4.42
C ARG A 143 15.93 13.02 -5.80
N GLU A 144 16.18 12.23 -6.84
CA GLU A 144 15.91 12.62 -8.23
C GLU A 144 14.41 12.80 -8.47
N GLU A 145 13.60 11.88 -7.96
CA GLU A 145 12.14 11.92 -8.01
C GLU A 145 11.55 11.76 -6.60
N ARG A 146 10.53 12.56 -6.29
CA ARG A 146 9.74 12.45 -5.05
C ARG A 146 8.51 11.59 -5.31
N HIS A 147 8.07 10.84 -4.29
CA HIS A 147 6.87 9.99 -4.35
C HIS A 147 6.96 8.92 -5.43
N ARG A 148 8.15 8.31 -5.50
CA ARG A 148 8.42 7.09 -6.26
C ARG A 148 8.97 6.10 -5.26
N ALA A 149 8.31 4.96 -5.13
CA ALA A 149 8.55 4.03 -4.03
C ALA A 149 10.03 3.63 -3.93
N TYR A 150 10.70 3.41 -5.05
CA TYR A 150 12.13 3.07 -5.04
C TYR A 150 13.02 4.20 -4.51
N MET A 151 12.76 5.44 -4.92
CA MET A 151 13.54 6.61 -4.48
C MET A 151 13.32 6.88 -2.99
N ASP A 152 12.10 6.64 -2.51
CA ASP A 152 11.72 6.85 -1.11
C ASP A 152 12.32 5.75 -0.22
N ALA A 153 12.32 4.49 -0.68
CA ALA A 153 13.04 3.40 -0.02
C ALA A 153 14.56 3.66 0.08
N LEU A 154 15.18 4.13 -1.02
CA LEU A 154 16.60 4.50 -1.03
C LEU A 154 16.89 5.68 -0.09
N ALA A 155 16.01 6.68 -0.07
CA ALA A 155 16.13 7.81 0.83
C ALA A 155 15.97 7.41 2.30
N ALA A 156 15.03 6.50 2.61
CA ALA A 156 14.86 5.94 3.95
C ALA A 156 16.09 5.15 4.40
N HIS A 157 16.73 4.38 3.50
CA HIS A 157 18.03 3.76 3.76
C HIS A 157 19.10 4.79 4.11
N ARG A 158 19.31 5.81 3.26
CA ARG A 158 20.31 6.86 3.50
C ARG A 158 20.07 7.59 4.82
N LEU A 159 18.81 7.93 5.10
CA LEU A 159 18.40 8.55 6.35
C LEU A 159 18.71 7.64 7.55
N TYR A 160 18.41 6.34 7.45
CA TYR A 160 18.72 5.39 8.50
C TYR A 160 20.22 5.33 8.81
N GLU A 161 21.07 5.27 7.79
CA GLU A 161 22.54 5.25 7.96
C GLU A 161 23.06 6.53 8.64
N ILE A 162 22.52 7.70 8.28
CA ILE A 162 22.86 8.98 8.92
C ILE A 162 22.43 8.99 10.39
N LEU A 163 21.16 8.67 10.68
CA LEU A 163 20.64 8.63 12.05
C LEU A 163 21.41 7.62 12.91
N LYS A 164 21.80 6.50 12.33
CA LYS A 164 22.60 5.46 12.99
C LYS A 164 23.98 5.99 13.36
N LYS A 165 24.66 6.70 12.46
CA LYS A 165 25.94 7.34 12.75
C LYS A 165 25.84 8.39 13.87
N GLU A 166 24.76 9.16 13.89
CA GLU A 166 24.60 10.26 14.85
C GLU A 166 24.13 9.80 16.24
N PHE A 167 23.19 8.85 16.31
CA PHE A 167 22.43 8.58 17.54
C PHE A 167 22.56 7.16 18.07
N TYR A 168 23.18 6.22 17.34
CA TYR A 168 23.21 4.82 17.77
C TYR A 168 23.83 4.63 19.16
N GLU A 169 24.97 5.25 19.46
CA GLU A 169 25.64 5.07 20.75
C GLU A 169 24.82 5.60 21.94
N GLY A 170 24.04 6.66 21.74
CA GLY A 170 23.21 7.27 22.78
C GLY A 170 21.80 6.67 22.91
N GLU A 171 21.26 6.09 21.84
CA GLU A 171 19.85 5.69 21.73
C GLU A 171 19.67 4.29 21.10
N LYS A 172 20.52 3.32 21.49
CA LYS A 172 20.61 1.96 20.92
C LYS A 172 19.25 1.26 20.74
N GLU A 173 18.36 1.42 21.70
CA GLU A 173 17.01 0.82 21.73
C GLU A 173 16.11 1.25 20.58
N LEU A 174 16.34 2.42 19.98
CA LEU A 174 15.58 2.91 18.83
C LEU A 174 15.98 2.21 17.52
N PHE A 175 17.18 1.62 17.47
CA PHE A 175 17.73 0.94 16.31
C PHE A 175 17.54 -0.58 16.36
N LEU A 176 16.90 -1.09 17.42
CA LEU A 176 16.52 -2.50 17.52
C LEU A 176 15.25 -2.77 16.71
N PRO A 177 15.21 -3.86 15.92
CA PRO A 177 14.06 -4.16 15.10
C PRO A 177 12.88 -4.59 15.97
N ARG A 178 11.69 -4.05 15.71
CA ARG A 178 10.46 -4.36 16.45
C ARG A 178 9.46 -5.04 15.54
N GLU A 179 8.70 -5.98 16.08
CA GLU A 179 7.63 -6.64 15.33
C GLU A 179 6.61 -5.62 14.83
N LEU A 180 6.22 -5.76 13.56
CA LEU A 180 5.16 -4.98 12.97
C LEU A 180 3.83 -5.67 13.22
N GLN A 181 2.93 -4.98 13.91
CA GLN A 181 1.63 -5.51 14.28
C GLN A 181 0.54 -4.89 13.41
N TYR A 182 -0.04 -5.71 12.54
CA TYR A 182 -1.21 -5.35 11.73
C TYR A 182 -2.18 -6.53 11.69
N HIS A 183 -3.44 -6.26 12.04
CA HIS A 183 -4.50 -7.25 12.10
C HIS A 183 -5.52 -7.00 10.98
N GLY A 184 -5.24 -7.57 9.81
CA GLY A 184 -6.15 -7.57 8.67
C GLY A 184 -7.25 -8.63 8.81
N LYS A 185 -8.40 -8.38 8.19
CA LYS A 185 -9.43 -9.42 8.01
C LYS A 185 -9.30 -9.96 6.60
N LYS A 186 -9.44 -11.28 6.44
CA LYS A 186 -9.45 -11.91 5.12
C LYS A 186 -10.56 -11.33 4.26
N GLN A 187 -10.18 -10.79 3.12
CA GLN A 187 -11.11 -10.31 2.11
C GLN A 187 -11.43 -11.47 1.17
N THR A 188 -12.71 -11.56 0.79
CA THR A 188 -13.20 -12.60 -0.12
C THR A 188 -13.92 -11.94 -1.27
N LYS A 189 -13.92 -12.60 -2.44
CA LYS A 189 -14.63 -12.11 -3.62
C LYS A 189 -16.11 -11.95 -3.32
N ALA A 190 -16.73 -10.92 -3.90
CA ALA A 190 -18.16 -10.67 -3.79
C ALA A 190 -18.95 -11.91 -4.24
N THR A 191 -20.03 -12.23 -3.52
CA THR A 191 -20.90 -13.34 -3.90
C THR A 191 -21.65 -13.04 -5.20
N LEU A 192 -22.15 -14.07 -5.89
CA LEU A 192 -22.99 -13.88 -7.07
C LEU A 192 -24.19 -12.96 -6.78
N SER A 193 -24.84 -13.13 -5.63
CA SER A 193 -25.95 -12.28 -5.20
C SER A 193 -25.53 -10.81 -5.02
N GLN A 194 -24.37 -10.55 -4.40
CA GLN A 194 -23.86 -9.17 -4.26
C GLN A 194 -23.53 -8.54 -5.62
N LYS A 195 -22.92 -9.32 -6.53
CA LYS A 195 -22.58 -8.87 -7.88
C LYS A 195 -23.84 -8.55 -8.70
N ASN A 196 -24.83 -9.44 -8.70
CA ASN A 196 -26.10 -9.25 -9.42
C ASN A 196 -26.86 -8.05 -8.85
N TYR A 197 -26.95 -7.95 -7.52
CA TYR A 197 -27.63 -6.81 -6.89
C TYR A 197 -26.97 -5.48 -7.26
N LEU A 198 -25.64 -5.42 -7.28
CA LEU A 198 -24.92 -4.22 -7.68
C LEU A 198 -25.15 -3.87 -9.16
N LYS A 199 -25.20 -4.88 -10.06
CA LYS A 199 -25.54 -4.70 -11.49
C LYS A 199 -26.94 -4.13 -11.66
N GLU A 200 -27.94 -4.74 -11.02
CA GLU A 200 -29.33 -4.26 -11.05
C GLU A 200 -29.44 -2.82 -10.53
N LEU A 201 -28.75 -2.51 -9.44
CA LEU A 201 -28.77 -1.20 -8.81
C LEU A 201 -28.11 -0.14 -9.70
N SER A 202 -26.99 -0.46 -10.35
CA SER A 202 -26.32 0.45 -11.27
C SER A 202 -27.14 0.69 -12.55
N GLU A 203 -27.74 -0.36 -13.12
CA GLU A 203 -28.63 -0.24 -14.28
C GLU A 203 -29.87 0.61 -13.98
N TYR A 204 -30.54 0.34 -12.86
CA TYR A 204 -31.75 1.06 -12.46
C TYR A 204 -31.49 2.56 -12.27
N HIS A 205 -30.39 2.92 -11.62
CA HIS A 205 -30.02 4.32 -11.39
C HIS A 205 -29.18 4.93 -12.52
N LYS A 206 -28.88 4.18 -13.59
CA LYS A 206 -28.01 4.59 -14.71
C LYS A 206 -26.64 5.09 -14.24
N ILE A 207 -26.06 4.39 -13.28
CA ILE A 207 -24.75 4.69 -12.69
C ILE A 207 -23.70 3.81 -13.36
N THR A 208 -22.57 4.43 -13.74
CA THR A 208 -21.39 3.68 -14.18
C THR A 208 -20.54 3.32 -12.97
N ILE A 209 -20.11 2.07 -12.89
CA ILE A 209 -19.17 1.59 -11.86
C ILE A 209 -17.82 1.39 -12.54
N ASP A 210 -16.85 2.22 -12.17
CA ASP A 210 -15.52 2.24 -12.81
C ASP A 210 -14.60 1.09 -12.38
N ILE A 211 -15.11 0.18 -11.54
CA ILE A 211 -14.40 -1.01 -11.06
C ILE A 211 -15.09 -2.23 -11.66
N PRO A 212 -14.36 -3.15 -12.32
CA PRO A 212 -14.91 -4.41 -12.77
C PRO A 212 -15.58 -5.16 -11.61
N ILE A 213 -16.87 -5.47 -11.74
CA ILE A 213 -17.67 -6.07 -10.66
C ILE A 213 -17.12 -7.45 -10.26
N GLU A 214 -16.46 -8.12 -11.21
CA GLU A 214 -15.83 -9.41 -11.05
C GLU A 214 -14.66 -9.38 -10.04
N GLU A 215 -13.98 -8.24 -9.94
CA GLU A 215 -12.82 -7.96 -9.07
C GLU A 215 -13.20 -7.47 -7.67
N LEU A 216 -14.49 -7.19 -7.43
CA LEU A 216 -14.94 -6.67 -6.14
C LEU A 216 -14.87 -7.75 -5.05
N THR A 217 -14.37 -7.34 -3.90
CA THR A 217 -14.55 -8.05 -2.64
C THR A 217 -15.97 -7.88 -2.11
N ARG A 218 -16.39 -8.75 -1.18
CA ARG A 218 -17.70 -8.66 -0.51
C ARG A 218 -17.90 -7.29 0.14
N SER A 219 -16.87 -6.75 0.79
CA SER A 219 -16.94 -5.47 1.49
C SER A 219 -16.98 -4.29 0.51
N GLU A 220 -16.25 -4.35 -0.60
CA GLU A 220 -16.36 -3.34 -1.66
C GLU A 220 -17.74 -3.32 -2.30
N ALA A 221 -18.28 -4.49 -2.67
CA ALA A 221 -19.61 -4.59 -3.27
C ALA A 221 -20.70 -4.04 -2.35
N SER A 222 -20.67 -4.39 -1.05
CA SER A 222 -21.59 -3.83 -0.05
C SER A 222 -21.43 -2.31 0.08
N ARG A 223 -20.21 -1.79 0.18
CA ARG A 223 -19.98 -0.34 0.30
C ARG A 223 -20.47 0.44 -0.93
N LEU A 224 -20.28 -0.09 -2.13
CA LEU A 224 -20.76 0.52 -3.36
C LEU A 224 -22.29 0.54 -3.39
N ALA A 225 -22.94 -0.59 -3.06
CA ALA A 225 -24.39 -0.66 -2.97
C ALA A 225 -24.95 0.34 -1.94
N ASP A 226 -24.37 0.38 -0.73
CA ASP A 226 -24.77 1.32 0.32
C ASP A 226 -24.60 2.79 -0.10
N LYS A 227 -23.52 3.09 -0.83
CA LYS A 227 -23.28 4.43 -1.38
C LYS A 227 -24.36 4.81 -2.38
N ILE A 228 -24.68 3.92 -3.34
CA ILE A 228 -25.73 4.18 -4.34
C ILE A 228 -27.08 4.35 -3.66
N ILE A 229 -27.44 3.46 -2.72
CA ILE A 229 -28.71 3.54 -1.99
C ILE A 229 -28.83 4.85 -1.22
N ARG A 230 -27.76 5.28 -0.55
CA ARG A 230 -27.77 6.54 0.18
C ARG A 230 -27.96 7.75 -0.74
N GLN A 231 -27.45 7.69 -1.96
CA GLN A 231 -27.49 8.81 -2.91
C GLN A 231 -28.76 8.84 -3.76
N HIS A 232 -29.31 7.67 -4.11
CA HIS A 232 -30.36 7.53 -5.12
C HIS A 232 -31.59 6.74 -4.66
N GLY A 233 -31.57 6.18 -3.45
CA GLY A 233 -32.63 5.34 -2.90
C GLY A 233 -32.48 3.85 -3.25
N LYS A 234 -33.40 3.03 -2.74
CA LYS A 234 -33.46 1.59 -3.05
C LYS A 234 -34.27 1.35 -4.33
N ILE A 235 -34.00 0.25 -5.03
CA ILE A 235 -34.93 -0.28 -6.05
C ILE A 235 -36.24 -0.66 -5.34
N PRO A 236 -37.40 -0.11 -5.76
CA PRO A 236 -38.71 -0.47 -5.21
C PRO A 236 -39.00 -1.96 -5.35
N ASP A 237 -39.60 -2.57 -4.33
CA ASP A 237 -39.87 -4.02 -4.29
C ASP A 237 -40.72 -4.50 -5.47
N ALA A 238 -41.64 -3.66 -5.97
CA ALA A 238 -42.47 -3.95 -7.15
C ALA A 238 -41.67 -4.12 -8.46
N LEU A 239 -40.43 -3.65 -8.52
CA LEU A 239 -39.55 -3.72 -9.69
C LEU A 239 -38.48 -4.82 -9.58
N ARG A 240 -38.19 -5.31 -8.36
CA ARG A 240 -37.19 -6.36 -8.12
C ARG A 240 -37.56 -7.73 -8.73
N HIS A 241 -38.86 -8.01 -8.90
CA HIS A 241 -39.33 -9.30 -9.42
C HIS A 241 -39.46 -9.39 -10.95
N ARG A 242 -39.21 -8.31 -11.69
CA ARG A 242 -39.37 -8.32 -13.17
C ARG A 242 -38.13 -8.77 -13.94
N ASN A 243 -36.96 -8.83 -13.29
CA ASN A 243 -35.69 -9.19 -13.93
C ASN A 243 -35.21 -10.63 -13.62
N GLY A 244 -36.07 -11.48 -13.04
CA GLY A 244 -35.73 -12.85 -12.64
C GLY A 244 -35.59 -13.88 -13.76
N ASN A 245 -35.58 -13.48 -15.04
CA ASN A 245 -35.47 -14.40 -16.18
C ASN A 245 -34.22 -14.09 -17.04
N PHE A 246 -33.08 -14.65 -16.62
CA PHE A 246 -31.95 -15.07 -17.47
C PHE A 246 -31.47 -16.37 -16.80
N HIS A 247 -31.70 -17.60 -17.29
CA HIS A 247 -31.55 -18.22 -18.61
C HIS A 247 -32.15 -19.65 -18.56
N PRO A 248 -32.06 -20.44 -19.66
CA PRO A 248 -33.16 -20.82 -20.57
C PRO A 248 -34.23 -21.78 -20.02
#